data_AF-U7P968-F1
#
_entry.id   AF-U7P968-F1
#
_cell.length_a   1.000
_cell.length_b   1.000
_cell.length_c   1.000
_cell.angle_alpha   90.00
_cell.angle_beta   90.00
_cell.angle_gamma   90.00
#
_symmetry.space_group_name_H-M   'P 1'
#
loop_
_entity.id
_entity.type
_entity.pdbx_description
1 polymer ?
#
loop_
_entity_poly.entity_id
_entity_poly.type
_entity_poly.pdbx_seq_one_letter_code
_entity_poly.pdbx_strand_id
1 'polypeptide(L)'
;EIIFGLVPQVLPLWISVSLYRFESNIRSATVLGMVGGGGIGVALWETMRGFQYTETATILLVIIVAVTLLDMISQQVRKRFI
;
A
#
# COMPACT_ATOMS: atom_id res chain seq x y z
N GLU A 1 21.12 5.85 30.23
CA GLU A 1 21.27 4.38 30.33
C GLU A 1 19.99 3.59 30.00
N ILE A 2 18.77 4.11 30.22
CA ILE A 2 17.52 3.37 29.96
C ILE A 2 17.12 3.29 28.46
N ILE A 3 17.55 4.27 27.64
CA ILE A 3 17.15 4.39 26.22
C ILE A 3 17.69 3.21 25.37
N PHE A 4 18.89 2.69 25.66
CA PHE A 4 19.51 1.64 24.85
C PHE A 4 18.94 0.24 25.09
N GLY A 5 18.24 0.01 26.20
CA GLY A 5 17.57 -1.27 26.48
C GLY A 5 16.14 -1.34 25.95
N LEU A 6 15.40 -0.22 25.98
CA LEU A 6 13.99 -0.16 25.61
C LEU A 6 13.78 -0.07 24.08
N VAL A 7 14.62 0.71 23.40
CA VAL A 7 14.55 0.96 21.95
C VAL A 7 14.61 -0.33 21.12
N PRO A 8 15.59 -1.25 21.31
CA PRO A 8 15.61 -2.51 20.55
C PRO A 8 14.42 -3.42 20.86
N GLN A 9 13.77 -3.27 22.01
CA GLN A 9 12.60 -4.07 22.41
C GLN A 9 11.30 -3.59 21.74
N VAL A 10 11.15 -2.29 21.47
CA VAL A 10 9.96 -1.71 20.82
C VAL A 10 10.12 -1.52 19.30
N LEU A 11 11.36 -1.57 18.77
CA LEU A 11 11.64 -1.44 17.35
C LEU A 11 10.85 -2.42 16.46
N PRO A 12 10.76 -3.73 16.77
CA PRO A 12 10.02 -4.70 15.96
C PRO A 12 8.54 -4.36 15.86
N LEU A 13 7.96 -3.85 16.96
CA LEU A 13 6.57 -3.39 17.02
C LEU A 13 6.36 -2.14 16.15
N TRP A 14 7.26 -1.17 16.23
CA TRP A 14 7.19 0.06 15.45
C TRP A 14 7.35 -0.19 13.95
N ILE A 15 8.24 -1.12 13.58
CA ILE A 15 8.42 -1.57 12.19
C ILE A 15 7.13 -2.23 11.69
N SER A 16 6.54 -3.14 12.47
CA SER A 16 5.26 -3.79 12.12
C SER A 16 4.13 -2.78 11.94
N VAL A 17 3.97 -1.82 12.87
CA VAL A 17 2.92 -0.79 12.77
C VAL A 17 3.18 0.14 11.58
N SER A 18 4.43 0.51 11.32
CA SER A 18 4.78 1.37 10.18
C SER A 18 4.51 0.69 8.84
N LEU A 19 4.87 -0.58 8.68
CA LEU A 19 4.58 -1.39 7.49
C LEU A 19 3.08 -1.54 7.25
N TYR A 20 2.33 -1.86 8.31
CA TYR A 20 0.87 -1.96 8.22
C TYR A 20 0.23 -0.64 7.80
N ARG A 21 0.68 0.49 8.37
CA ARG A 21 0.19 1.82 7.99
C ARG A 21 0.59 2.16 6.56
N PHE A 22 1.79 1.79 6.11
CA PHE A 22 2.24 2.01 4.74
C PHE A 22 1.37 1.26 3.73
N GLU A 23 1.10 -0.03 3.96
CA GLU A 23 0.21 -0.83 3.13
C GLU A 23 -1.21 -0.25 3.06
N SER A 24 -1.78 0.08 4.23
CA SER A 24 -3.11 0.68 4.33
C SER A 24 -3.20 2.03 3.61
N ASN A 25 -2.15 2.86 3.74
CA ASN A 25 -2.06 4.15 3.06
C ASN A 25 -1.99 3.98 1.54
N ILE A 26 -1.27 2.99 1.01
CA ILE A 26 -1.20 2.74 -0.44
C ILE A 26 -2.58 2.34 -0.98
N ARG A 27 -3.27 1.42 -0.29
CA ARG A 27 -4.62 1.00 -0.67
C ARG A 27 -5.60 2.17 -0.65
N SER A 28 -5.54 2.98 0.40
CA SER A 28 -6.38 4.18 0.56
C SER A 28 -6.05 5.25 -0.47
N ALA A 29 -4.78 5.41 -0.86
CA ALA A 29 -4.33 6.36 -1.87
C ALA A 29 -4.89 6.03 -3.26
N THR A 30 -5.02 4.75 -3.61
CA THR A 30 -5.65 4.34 -4.88
C THR A 30 -7.12 4.76 -4.94
N VAL A 31 -7.86 4.57 -3.84
CA VAL A 31 -9.27 4.99 -3.73
C VAL A 31 -9.39 6.52 -3.71
N LEU A 32 -8.51 7.19 -2.95
CA LEU A 32 -8.45 8.65 -2.90
C LEU A 32 -8.11 9.26 -4.27
N GLY A 33 -7.26 8.60 -5.05
CA GLY A 33 -6.93 9.01 -6.41
C GLY A 33 -8.16 9.04 -7.31
N MET A 34 -9.11 8.11 -7.14
CA MET A 34 -10.36 8.10 -7.92
C MET A 34 -11.27 9.30 -7.61
N VAL A 35 -11.25 9.83 -6.39
CA VAL A 35 -12.05 10.99 -5.98
C VAL A 35 -11.33 12.34 -6.17
N GLY A 36 -10.19 12.35 -6.87
CA GLY A 36 -9.45 13.57 -7.24
C GLY A 36 -8.22 13.89 -6.39
N GLY A 37 -7.76 12.95 -5.56
CA GLY A 37 -6.53 13.09 -4.76
C GLY A 37 -5.21 12.99 -5.55
N GLY A 38 -5.25 12.73 -6.86
CA GLY A 38 -4.05 12.54 -7.69
C GLY A 38 -3.55 11.09 -7.76
N GLY A 39 -2.62 10.81 -8.68
CA GLY A 39 -1.96 9.51 -8.82
C GLY A 39 -2.69 8.48 -9.70
N ILE A 40 -2.38 7.19 -9.50
CA ILE A 40 -2.83 6.07 -10.37
C ILE A 40 -4.36 5.91 -10.34
N GLY A 41 -5.01 6.25 -9.23
CA GLY A 41 -6.47 6.21 -9.11
C GLY A 41 -7.20 7.21 -10.02
N VAL A 42 -6.53 8.30 -10.43
CA VAL A 42 -7.09 9.27 -11.39
C VAL A 42 -7.19 8.64 -12.77
N ALA A 43 -6.13 7.94 -13.22
CA ALA A 43 -6.13 7.26 -14.50
C ALA A 43 -7.24 6.20 -14.59
N LEU A 44 -7.43 5.42 -13.52
CA LEU A 44 -8.53 4.46 -13.42
C LEU A 44 -9.90 5.14 -13.56
N TRP A 45 -10.08 6.29 -12.89
CA TRP A 45 -11.32 7.05 -12.93
C TRP A 45 -11.59 7.66 -14.30
N GLU A 46 -10.56 8.17 -14.98
CA GLU A 46 -10.66 8.73 -16.32
C GLU A 46 -11.05 7.67 -17.36
N THR A 47 -10.39 6.51 -17.35
CA THR A 47 -10.71 5.41 -18.30
C THR A 47 -12.10 4.83 -18.03
N MET A 48 -12.53 4.77 -16.77
CA MET A 48 -13.91 4.39 -16.42
C MET A 48 -14.92 5.40 -16.95
N ARG A 49 -14.67 6.71 -16.80
CA ARG A 49 -15.56 7.76 -17.30
C ARG A 49 -15.59 7.82 -18.83
N GLY A 50 -14.48 7.45 -19.48
CA GLY A 50 -14.36 7.33 -20.93
C GLY A 50 -14.98 6.07 -21.52
N PHE A 51 -15.60 5.20 -20.71
CA PHE A 51 -16.14 3.89 -21.14
C PHE A 51 -15.09 2.96 -21.79
N GLN A 52 -13.81 3.16 -21.48
CA GLN A 52 -12.69 2.37 -21.97
C GLN A 52 -12.48 1.15 -21.06
N TYR A 53 -13.34 0.14 -21.20
CA TYR A 53 -13.33 -1.05 -20.34
C TYR A 53 -12.02 -1.85 -20.41
N THR A 54 -11.41 -1.94 -21.60
CA THR A 54 -10.12 -2.64 -21.79
C THR A 54 -8.98 -1.98 -21.04
N GLU A 55 -8.91 -0.65 -21.10
CA GLU A 55 -7.87 0.13 -20.44
C GLU A 55 -8.07 0.12 -18.92
N THR A 56 -9.32 0.30 -18.49
CA THR A 56 -9.73 0.17 -17.08
C THR A 56 -9.32 -1.19 -16.49
N ALA A 57 -9.58 -2.29 -17.20
CA ALA A 57 -9.21 -3.62 -16.75
C ALA A 57 -7.69 -3.78 -16.62
N THR A 58 -6.91 -3.20 -17.54
CA THR A 58 -5.45 -3.22 -17.50
C THR A 58 -4.91 -2.48 -16.29
N ILE A 59 -5.39 -1.25 -16.03
CA ILE A 59 -5.00 -0.45 -14.87
C ILE A 59 -5.39 -1.17 -13.56
N LEU A 60 -6.60 -1.73 -13.50
CA LEU A 60 -7.06 -2.49 -12.35
C LEU A 60 -6.16 -3.69 -12.06
N LEU A 61 -5.74 -4.42 -13.09
CA LEU A 61 -4.85 -5.58 -12.98
C LEU A 61 -3.48 -5.15 -12.42
N VAL A 62 -2.91 -4.05 -12.93
CA VAL A 62 -1.66 -3.46 -12.43
C VAL A 62 -1.77 -3.09 -10.94
N ILE A 63 -2.88 -2.45 -10.54
CA ILE A 63 -3.12 -2.09 -9.14
C ILE A 63 -3.17 -3.34 -8.26
N ILE A 64 -3.90 -4.38 -8.67
CA ILE A 64 -4.00 -5.64 -7.93
C ILE A 64 -2.61 -6.25 -7.76
N VAL A 65 -1.85 -6.39 -8.85
CA VAL A 65 -0.49 -6.97 -8.80
C VAL A 65 0.42 -6.17 -7.88
N ALA A 66 0.41 -4.84 -7.97
CA ALA A 66 1.22 -3.98 -7.12
C ALA A 66 0.86 -4.13 -5.63
N VAL A 67 -0.44 -4.12 -5.30
CA VAL A 67 -0.91 -4.29 -3.91
C VAL A 67 -0.59 -5.68 -3.38
N THR A 68 -0.77 -6.74 -4.18
CA THR A 68 -0.42 -8.11 -3.79
C THR A 68 1.08 -8.28 -3.55
N LEU A 69 1.92 -7.72 -4.41
CA LEU A 69 3.38 -7.75 -4.21
C LEU A 69 3.79 -7.02 -2.94
N LEU A 70 3.19 -5.87 -2.66
CA LEU A 70 3.44 -5.11 -1.43
C LEU A 70 2.99 -5.87 -0.19
N ASP A 71 1.81 -6.48 -0.19
CA ASP A 71 1.33 -7.31 0.92
C ASP A 71 2.28 -8.51 1.13
N MET A 72 2.69 -9.21 0.06
CA MET A 72 3.67 -10.31 0.16
C MET A 72 4.99 -9.86 0.81
N ILE A 73 5.53 -8.71 0.41
CA ILE A 73 6.74 -8.14 1.00
C ILE A 73 6.50 -7.80 2.47
N SER A 74 5.38 -7.12 2.79
CA SER A 74 4.99 -6.80 4.17
C SER A 74 4.91 -8.04 5.04
N GLN A 75 4.30 -9.13 4.56
CA GLN A 75 4.21 -10.40 5.27
C GLN A 75 5.58 -11.06 5.49
N GLN A 76 6.45 -11.05 4.47
CA GLN A 76 7.81 -11.59 4.61
C GLN A 76 8.63 -10.81 5.64
N VAL A 77 8.54 -9.48 5.62
CA VAL A 77 9.19 -8.63 6.60
C VAL A 77 8.62 -8.91 7.99
N ARG A 78 7.30 -9.03 8.12
CA ARG A 78 6.66 -9.35 9.40
C ARG A 78 7.12 -10.70 9.96
N LYS A 79 7.29 -11.73 9.12
CA LYS A 79 7.84 -13.04 9.50
C LYS A 79 9.34 -13.05 9.85
N ARG A 80 10.07 -12.01 9.44
CA ARG A 80 11.51 -11.88 9.71
C ARG A 80 11.78 -11.16 11.04
N PHE A 81 10.88 -10.26 11.42
CA PHE A 81 11.00 -9.41 12.62
C PHE A 81 10.16 -9.90 13.82
N ILE A 82 9.13 -10.72 13.58
CA ILE A 82 8.40 -11.49 14.60
C ILE A 82 8.92 -12.92 14.56
#